data_AF-O64933-F1
#
_entry.id   AF-O64933-F1
#
_cell.length_a   1.000
_cell.length_b   1.000
_cell.length_c   1.000
_cell.angle_alpha   90.00
_cell.angle_beta   90.00
_cell.angle_gamma   90.00
#
_symmetry.space_group_name_H-M   'P 1'
#
loop_
_entity.id
_entity.type
_entity.pdbx_description
1 polymer ?
#
loop_
_entity_poly.entity_id
_entity_poly.type
_entity_poly.pdbx_seq_one_letter_code
_entity_poly.pdbx_strand_id
1 'polypeptide(L)'
;MGRGRVELKRIENKINRQVTFAKRRNGLLKKAYELSVLCDAEVGLIIFSNRGKLYEFCSSSSMLKTLERYQKCNYGALEPNVSARESLELSCQQEYLRLKARYEGLQRTQRNLLGEELGQLCSKELESLERQLDGSLKQIRSRRTQYMLDQVTDLQHREQVVHEANRTLNQRLMEGYQVMRSS
;
A
#
# COMPACT_ATOMS: atom_id res chain seq x y z
N MET A 1 25.91 -0.32 -36.46
CA MET A 1 26.37 0.96 -37.02
C MET A 1 26.52 1.99 -35.89
N GLY A 2 27.65 2.00 -35.18
CA GLY A 2 27.89 2.97 -34.10
C GLY A 2 28.32 4.32 -34.67
N ARG A 3 27.56 5.39 -34.39
CA ARG A 3 27.92 6.77 -34.75
C ARG A 3 29.04 7.27 -33.83
N GLY A 4 30.26 7.36 -34.35
CA GLY A 4 31.37 8.18 -33.83
C GLY A 4 31.90 7.82 -32.42
N ARG A 5 33.14 8.23 -32.16
CA ARG A 5 33.72 8.16 -30.81
C ARG A 5 33.06 9.24 -29.94
N VAL A 6 32.54 8.86 -28.78
CA VAL A 6 31.93 9.78 -27.80
C VAL A 6 32.92 10.02 -26.67
N GLU A 7 33.11 11.27 -26.27
CA GLU A 7 33.92 11.65 -25.11
C GLU A 7 33.28 11.17 -23.78
N LEU A 8 34.12 10.73 -22.83
CA LEU A 8 33.67 10.34 -21.49
C LEU A 8 33.46 11.56 -20.59
N LYS A 9 32.39 12.30 -20.87
CA LYS A 9 31.91 13.43 -20.06
C LYS A 9 30.39 13.39 -19.91
N ARG A 10 29.86 14.18 -18.99
CA ARG A 10 28.41 14.32 -18.80
C ARG A 10 27.75 14.80 -20.11
N ILE A 11 26.71 14.11 -20.56
CA ILE A 11 25.90 14.53 -21.71
C ILE A 11 24.98 15.63 -21.25
N GLU A 12 25.14 16.85 -21.74
CA GLU A 12 24.34 18.01 -21.29
C GLU A 12 22.89 17.95 -21.77
N ASN A 13 22.67 17.60 -23.03
CA ASN A 13 21.34 17.46 -23.60
C ASN A 13 20.53 16.37 -22.86
N LYS A 14 19.42 16.79 -22.22
CA LYS A 14 18.58 15.93 -21.36
C LYS A 14 17.98 14.74 -22.11
N ILE A 15 17.54 14.93 -23.36
CA ILE A 15 16.91 13.87 -24.18
C ILE A 15 17.97 12.83 -24.56
N ASN A 16 19.12 13.29 -25.08
CA ASN A 16 20.21 12.39 -25.45
C ASN A 16 20.74 11.63 -24.23
N ARG A 17 20.83 12.29 -23.06
CA ARG A 17 21.23 11.65 -21.80
C ARG A 17 20.25 10.57 -21.37
N GLN A 18 18.94 10.81 -21.47
CA GLN A 18 17.92 9.82 -21.11
C GLN A 18 17.96 8.58 -22.04
N VAL A 19 18.03 8.80 -23.35
CA VAL A 19 18.13 7.69 -24.33
C VAL A 19 19.43 6.91 -24.13
N THR A 20 20.54 7.61 -23.92
CA THR A 20 21.85 6.98 -23.67
C THR A 20 21.85 6.20 -22.37
N PHE A 21 21.28 6.75 -21.29
CA PHE A 21 21.13 6.05 -20.01
C PHE A 21 20.36 4.75 -20.19
N ALA A 22 19.20 4.77 -20.85
CA ALA A 22 18.40 3.56 -21.06
C ALA A 22 19.18 2.47 -21.84
N LYS A 23 19.87 2.86 -22.92
CA LYS A 23 20.68 1.92 -23.72
C LYS A 23 21.90 1.39 -22.96
N ARG A 24 22.68 2.26 -22.33
CA ARG A 24 23.88 1.86 -21.58
C ARG A 24 23.56 1.06 -20.32
N ARG A 25 22.51 1.44 -19.58
CA ARG A 25 22.00 0.67 -18.43
C ARG A 25 21.65 -0.76 -18.86
N ASN A 26 20.88 -0.91 -19.93
CA ASN A 26 20.52 -2.24 -20.45
C ASN A 26 21.75 -3.02 -20.92
N GLY A 27 22.71 -2.37 -21.59
CA GLY A 27 23.97 -2.99 -21.98
C GLY A 27 24.80 -3.46 -20.78
N LEU A 28 24.87 -2.65 -19.72
CA LEU A 28 25.59 -2.99 -18.49
C LEU A 28 24.92 -4.15 -17.75
N LEU A 29 23.58 -4.16 -17.66
CA LEU A 29 22.81 -5.26 -17.09
C LEU A 29 23.07 -6.58 -17.84
N LYS A 30 23.09 -6.55 -19.17
CA LYS A 30 23.44 -7.72 -19.98
C LYS A 30 24.85 -8.23 -19.70
N LYS A 31 25.82 -7.32 -19.57
CA LYS A 31 27.21 -7.69 -19.25
C LYS A 31 27.36 -8.27 -17.85
N ALA A 32 26.66 -7.70 -16.86
CA ALA A 32 26.62 -8.25 -15.51
C ALA A 32 26.03 -9.67 -15.48
N TYR A 33 24.96 -9.89 -16.23
CA TYR A 33 24.37 -11.22 -16.40
C TYR A 33 25.33 -12.20 -17.08
N GLU A 34 25.90 -11.83 -18.23
CA GLU A 34 26.90 -12.65 -18.94
C GLU A 34 28.06 -13.05 -18.02
N LEU A 35 28.60 -12.11 -17.24
CA LEU A 35 29.68 -12.38 -16.29
C LEU A 35 29.25 -13.38 -15.21
N SER A 36 28.06 -13.20 -14.65
CA SER A 36 27.55 -14.10 -13.61
C SER A 36 27.40 -15.54 -14.09
N VAL A 37 26.94 -15.73 -15.33
CA VAL A 37 26.73 -17.06 -15.91
C VAL A 37 28.04 -17.69 -16.40
N LEU A 38 28.88 -16.92 -17.12
CA LEU A 38 30.10 -17.46 -17.74
C LEU A 38 31.19 -17.82 -16.72
N CYS A 39 31.22 -17.12 -15.59
CA CYS A 39 32.27 -17.28 -14.60
C CYS A 39 31.77 -17.81 -13.25
N ASP A 40 30.49 -18.22 -13.17
CA ASP A 40 29.83 -18.62 -11.91
C ASP A 40 30.06 -17.61 -10.76
N ALA A 41 29.95 -16.33 -11.11
CA ALA A 41 30.25 -15.23 -10.19
C ALA A 41 28.94 -14.63 -9.64
N GLU A 42 28.91 -14.35 -8.33
CA GLU A 42 27.83 -13.54 -7.75
C GLU A 42 28.04 -12.07 -8.11
N VAL A 43 27.05 -11.47 -8.80
CA VAL A 43 27.13 -10.11 -9.31
C VAL A 43 25.90 -9.32 -8.86
N GLY A 44 26.13 -8.18 -8.22
CA GLY A 44 25.11 -7.19 -7.87
C GLY A 44 25.38 -5.86 -8.56
N LEU A 45 24.34 -5.21 -9.09
CA LEU A 45 24.41 -3.90 -9.73
C LEU A 45 23.27 -3.01 -9.23
N ILE A 46 23.60 -1.82 -8.75
CA ILE A 46 22.65 -0.82 -8.26
C ILE A 46 22.89 0.49 -9.03
N ILE A 47 21.84 1.05 -9.62
CA ILE A 47 21.90 2.28 -10.41
C ILE A 47 20.77 3.22 -9.99
N PHE A 48 21.14 4.39 -9.48
CA PHE A 48 20.21 5.50 -9.27
C PHE A 48 20.23 6.45 -10.46
N SER A 49 19.06 6.68 -11.06
CA SER A 49 18.94 7.74 -12.05
C SER A 49 19.02 9.12 -11.40
N ASN A 50 19.24 10.15 -12.22
CA ASN A 50 19.23 11.54 -11.76
C ASN A 50 17.89 12.03 -11.18
N ARG A 51 16.80 11.24 -11.34
CA ARG A 51 15.49 11.49 -10.73
C ARG A 51 15.25 10.63 -9.48
N GLY A 52 16.29 9.95 -8.98
CA GLY A 52 16.18 9.07 -7.81
C GLY A 52 15.58 7.69 -8.07
N LYS A 53 15.11 7.40 -9.30
CA LYS A 53 14.58 6.06 -9.62
C LYS A 53 15.70 5.01 -9.56
N LEU A 54 15.48 3.97 -8.77
CA LEU A 54 16.33 2.80 -8.60
C LEU A 54 16.15 1.81 -9.76
N TYR A 55 17.27 1.29 -10.24
CA TYR A 55 17.34 0.14 -11.13
C TYR A 55 18.39 -0.81 -10.57
N GLU A 56 18.03 -2.07 -10.41
CA GLU A 56 18.90 -3.07 -9.80
C GLU A 56 18.92 -4.38 -10.58
N PHE A 57 20.01 -5.12 -10.42
CA PHE A 57 20.17 -6.48 -10.90
C PHE A 57 21.00 -7.26 -9.90
N CYS A 58 20.58 -8.49 -9.64
CA CYS A 58 21.27 -9.45 -8.80
C CYS A 58 21.25 -10.78 -9.52
N SER A 59 22.40 -11.47 -9.60
CA SER A 59 22.44 -12.84 -10.15
C SER A 59 21.93 -13.89 -9.15
N SER A 60 21.87 -13.56 -7.86
CA SER A 60 21.33 -14.42 -6.81
C SER A 60 19.82 -14.21 -6.62
N SER A 61 19.21 -15.04 -5.77
CA SER A 61 17.78 -14.96 -5.46
C SER A 61 17.38 -13.67 -4.69
N SER A 62 18.34 -12.91 -4.16
CA SER A 62 18.04 -11.71 -3.36
C SER A 62 19.23 -10.75 -3.31
N MET A 63 18.98 -9.49 -3.71
CA MET A 63 19.93 -8.39 -3.56
C MET A 63 20.37 -8.19 -2.11
N LEU A 64 19.47 -8.42 -1.13
CA LEU A 64 19.82 -8.30 0.29
C LEU A 64 20.93 -9.26 0.70
N LYS A 65 20.89 -10.52 0.23
CA LYS A 65 21.92 -11.52 0.53
C LYS A 65 23.28 -11.13 -0.05
N THR A 66 23.30 -10.62 -1.28
CA THR A 66 24.53 -10.14 -1.92
C THR A 66 25.12 -8.95 -1.17
N LEU A 67 24.27 -8.02 -0.71
CA LEU A 67 24.70 -6.88 0.11
C LEU A 67 25.22 -7.33 1.48
N GLU A 68 24.56 -8.29 2.15
CA GLU A 68 25.04 -8.88 3.40
C GLU A 68 26.41 -9.54 3.22
N ARG A 69 26.62 -10.31 2.15
CA ARG A 69 27.91 -10.94 1.83
C ARG A 69 29.00 -9.89 1.58
N TYR A 70 28.71 -8.88 0.76
CA TYR A 70 29.63 -7.75 0.53
C TYR A 70 30.01 -7.07 1.84
N GLN A 71 29.03 -6.82 2.72
CA GLN A 71 29.26 -6.18 4.00
C GLN A 71 30.14 -7.05 4.91
N LYS A 72 29.88 -8.36 4.99
CA LYS A 72 30.73 -9.29 5.76
C LYS A 72 32.18 -9.30 5.28
N CYS A 73 32.40 -9.30 3.97
CA CYS A 73 33.75 -9.32 3.40
C CYS A 73 34.49 -7.98 3.51
N ASN A 74 33.78 -6.85 3.41
CA ASN A 74 34.40 -5.52 3.43
C ASN A 74 34.57 -4.94 4.84
N TYR A 75 33.73 -5.35 5.80
CA TYR A 75 33.75 -4.83 7.17
C TYR A 75 34.21 -5.84 8.21
N GLY A 76 34.33 -7.14 7.89
CA GLY A 76 34.89 -8.15 8.79
C GLY A 76 36.39 -8.02 9.07
N ALA A 77 37.09 -7.07 8.44
CA ALA A 77 38.54 -6.87 8.58
C ALA A 77 38.93 -5.49 9.17
N LEU A 78 37.97 -4.61 9.50
CA LEU A 78 38.24 -3.25 9.98
C LEU A 78 37.38 -2.91 11.22
N GLU A 79 37.89 -3.28 12.40
CA GLU A 79 37.54 -2.64 13.69
C GLU A 79 37.92 -1.13 13.66
N PRO A 80 37.30 -0.18 14.41
CA PRO A 80 36.48 -0.31 15.62
C PRO A 80 35.18 0.54 15.59
N ASN A 81 34.55 0.76 14.43
CA ASN A 81 33.28 1.53 14.35
C ASN A 81 32.03 0.62 14.40
N VAL A 82 32.24 -0.63 14.80
CA VAL A 82 31.28 -1.74 14.89
C VAL A 82 30.11 -1.40 15.84
N SER A 83 30.38 -0.68 16.92
CA SER A 83 29.38 -0.29 17.93
C SER A 83 28.18 0.47 17.36
N ALA A 84 28.37 1.50 16.54
CA ALA A 84 27.26 2.34 16.09
C ALA A 84 26.37 1.64 15.05
N ARG A 85 26.94 0.75 14.24
CA ARG A 85 26.25 0.08 13.14
C ARG A 85 25.57 -1.22 13.59
N GLU A 86 26.23 -2.01 14.44
CA GLU A 86 25.56 -3.12 15.14
C GLU A 86 24.45 -2.59 16.04
N SER A 87 24.65 -1.45 16.72
CA SER A 87 23.57 -0.81 17.49
C SER A 87 22.37 -0.43 16.61
N LEU A 88 22.59 0.02 15.37
CA LEU A 88 21.49 0.38 14.47
C LEU A 88 20.76 -0.86 13.92
N GLU A 89 21.49 -1.92 13.59
CA GLU A 89 20.92 -3.18 13.10
C GLU A 89 20.19 -3.95 14.21
N LEU A 90 20.79 -4.03 15.40
CA LEU A 90 20.16 -4.51 16.63
C LEU A 90 18.94 -3.67 17.00
N SER A 91 19.02 -2.34 16.87
CA SER A 91 17.88 -1.44 17.10
C SER A 91 16.75 -1.72 16.11
N CYS A 92 17.04 -1.85 14.81
CA CYS A 92 16.04 -2.19 13.80
C CYS A 92 15.39 -3.56 14.07
N GLN A 93 16.19 -4.57 14.42
CA GLN A 93 15.69 -5.90 14.79
C GLN A 93 14.85 -5.86 16.08
N GLN A 94 15.26 -5.07 17.07
CA GLN A 94 14.54 -4.91 18.33
C GLN A 94 13.21 -4.19 18.12
N GLU A 95 13.17 -3.16 17.27
CA GLU A 95 11.93 -2.48 16.86
C GLU A 95 11.01 -3.41 16.09
N TYR A 96 11.55 -4.24 15.20
CA TYR A 96 10.78 -5.28 14.50
C TYR A 96 10.16 -6.27 15.50
N LEU A 97 10.94 -6.77 16.46
CA LEU A 97 10.44 -7.70 17.48
C LEU A 97 9.38 -7.05 18.38
N ARG A 98 9.56 -5.78 18.76
CA ARG A 98 8.54 -5.00 19.49
C ARG A 98 7.24 -4.86 18.70
N LEU A 99 7.35 -4.54 17.41
CA LEU A 99 6.20 -4.42 16.53
C LEU A 99 5.50 -5.77 16.34
N LYS A 100 6.27 -6.84 16.14
CA LYS A 100 5.75 -8.20 16.01
C LYS A 100 4.99 -8.64 17.26
N ALA A 101 5.54 -8.41 18.45
CA ALA A 101 4.86 -8.72 19.71
C ALA A 101 3.54 -7.94 19.86
N ARG A 102 3.51 -6.66 19.49
CA ARG A 102 2.28 -5.85 19.46
C ARG A 102 1.26 -6.41 18.47
N TYR A 103 1.71 -6.79 17.28
CA TYR A 103 0.85 -7.39 16.25
C TYR A 103 0.23 -8.70 16.72
N GLU A 104 1.04 -9.60 17.30
CA GLU A 104 0.55 -10.88 17.82
C GLU A 104 -0.43 -10.68 18.98
N GLY A 105 -0.20 -9.69 19.84
CA GLY A 105 -1.16 -9.31 20.89
C GLY A 105 -2.49 -8.81 20.31
N LEU A 106 -2.43 -7.96 19.28
CA LEU A 106 -3.63 -7.45 18.61
C LEU A 106 -4.37 -8.54 17.84
N GLN A 107 -3.65 -9.48 17.23
CA GLN A 107 -4.23 -10.61 16.52
C GLN A 107 -4.95 -11.54 17.49
N ARG A 108 -4.37 -11.79 18.68
CA ARG A 108 -5.02 -12.56 19.74
C ARG A 108 -6.30 -11.90 20.23
N THR A 109 -6.29 -10.58 20.50
CA THR A 109 -7.51 -9.88 20.92
C THR A 109 -8.59 -9.90 19.84
N GLN A 110 -8.21 -9.80 18.56
CA GLN A 110 -9.15 -9.94 17.45
C GLN A 110 -9.81 -11.33 17.41
N ARG A 111 -9.03 -12.41 17.55
CA ARG A 111 -9.57 -13.78 17.61
C ARG A 111 -10.55 -13.94 18.75
N ASN A 112 -10.21 -13.44 19.94
CA ASN A 112 -11.11 -13.49 21.09
C ASN A 112 -12.43 -12.75 20.81
N LEU A 113 -12.38 -11.56 20.19
CA LEU A 113 -13.58 -10.81 19.78
C LEU A 113 -14.45 -11.56 18.76
N LEU A 114 -13.84 -12.44 17.96
CA LEU A 114 -14.54 -13.31 17.00
C LEU A 114 -15.03 -14.63 17.62
N GLY A 115 -14.75 -14.86 18.91
CA GLY A 115 -15.13 -16.10 19.61
C GLY A 115 -14.14 -17.26 19.42
N GLU A 116 -12.94 -16.99 18.93
CA GLU A 116 -11.88 -17.97 18.72
C GLU A 116 -10.88 -17.98 19.89
N GLU A 117 -10.18 -19.10 20.11
CA GLU A 117 -9.08 -19.25 21.09
C GLU A 117 -9.40 -18.84 22.55
N LEU A 118 -10.68 -18.87 22.94
CA LEU A 118 -11.17 -18.40 24.24
C LEU A 118 -10.65 -19.18 25.47
N GLY A 119 -10.11 -20.37 25.28
CA GLY A 119 -9.66 -21.25 26.37
C GLY A 119 -8.49 -20.68 27.21
N GLN A 120 -7.84 -19.62 26.73
CA GLN A 120 -6.76 -18.94 27.46
C GLN A 120 -7.25 -17.83 28.39
N LEU A 121 -8.54 -17.47 28.33
CA LEU A 121 -9.15 -16.39 29.13
C LEU A 121 -9.75 -16.95 30.43
N CYS A 122 -9.61 -16.20 31.52
CA CYS A 122 -10.31 -16.52 32.77
C CYS A 122 -11.77 -16.03 32.76
N SER A 123 -12.59 -16.51 33.72
CA SER A 123 -14.02 -16.14 33.82
C SER A 123 -14.26 -14.63 33.77
N LYS A 124 -13.45 -13.85 34.50
CA LYS A 124 -13.59 -12.38 34.55
C LYS A 124 -13.31 -11.72 33.20
N GLU A 125 -12.34 -12.25 32.46
CA GLU A 125 -11.99 -11.74 31.13
C GLU A 125 -13.08 -12.09 30.11
N LEU A 126 -13.65 -13.29 30.19
CA LEU A 126 -14.78 -13.71 29.36
C LEU A 126 -16.04 -12.85 29.64
N GLU A 127 -16.38 -12.62 30.90
CA GLU A 127 -17.49 -11.75 31.28
C GLU A 127 -17.29 -10.30 30.82
N SER A 128 -16.04 -9.81 30.82
CA SER A 128 -15.70 -8.49 30.30
C SER A 128 -15.86 -8.42 28.78
N LEU A 129 -15.37 -9.46 28.08
CA LEU A 129 -15.46 -9.59 26.64
C LEU A 129 -16.92 -9.67 26.17
N GLU A 130 -17.75 -10.46 26.85
CA GLU A 130 -19.18 -10.57 26.59
C GLU A 130 -19.89 -9.23 26.74
N ARG A 131 -19.68 -8.52 27.86
CA ARG A 131 -20.26 -7.18 28.08
C ARG A 131 -19.83 -6.18 27.00
N GLN A 132 -18.56 -6.23 26.58
CA GLN A 132 -18.06 -5.35 25.52
C GLN A 132 -18.70 -5.65 24.16
N LEU A 133 -18.84 -6.93 23.81
CA LEU A 133 -19.46 -7.37 22.57
C LEU A 133 -20.96 -7.03 22.54
N ASP A 134 -21.69 -7.31 23.61
CA ASP A 134 -23.12 -6.98 23.72
C ASP A 134 -23.37 -5.48 23.63
N GLY A 135 -22.59 -4.67 24.37
CA GLY A 135 -22.67 -3.21 24.32
C GLY A 135 -22.42 -2.65 22.92
N SER A 136 -21.35 -3.13 22.27
CA SER A 136 -20.98 -2.69 20.92
C SER A 136 -22.00 -3.15 19.87
N LEU A 137 -22.53 -4.37 19.99
CA LEU A 137 -23.55 -4.90 19.09
C LEU A 137 -24.86 -4.11 19.21
N LYS A 138 -25.29 -3.75 20.42
CA LYS A 138 -26.45 -2.87 20.67
C LYS A 138 -26.27 -1.52 19.98
N GLN A 139 -25.09 -0.89 20.11
CA GLN A 139 -24.79 0.38 19.46
C GLN A 139 -24.82 0.27 17.93
N ILE A 140 -24.19 -0.77 17.36
CA ILE A 140 -24.18 -1.01 15.91
C ILE A 140 -25.61 -1.20 15.39
N ARG A 141 -26.42 -2.02 16.07
CA ARG A 141 -27.82 -2.27 15.70
C ARG A 141 -28.64 -0.99 15.76
N SER A 142 -28.54 -0.22 16.84
CA SER A 142 -29.24 1.06 17.00
C SER A 142 -28.89 2.03 15.88
N ARG A 143 -27.58 2.22 15.61
CA ARG A 143 -27.11 3.10 14.54
C ARG A 143 -27.58 2.64 13.16
N ARG A 144 -27.56 1.33 12.89
CA ARG A 144 -28.06 0.78 11.63
C ARG A 144 -29.56 1.03 11.45
N THR A 145 -30.34 0.82 12.51
CA THR A 145 -31.78 1.10 12.49
C THR A 145 -32.06 2.58 12.26
N GLN A 146 -31.37 3.47 12.98
CA GLN A 146 -31.51 4.91 12.79
C GLN A 146 -31.20 5.31 11.34
N TYR A 147 -30.09 4.82 10.78
CA TYR A 147 -29.72 5.09 9.39
C TYR A 147 -30.78 4.62 8.40
N MET A 148 -31.39 3.44 8.61
CA MET A 148 -32.47 2.95 7.76
C MET A 148 -33.73 3.81 7.89
N LEU A 149 -34.07 4.26 9.10
CA LEU A 149 -35.20 5.18 9.31
C LEU A 149 -34.97 6.50 8.59
N ASP A 150 -33.77 7.07 8.69
CA ASP A 150 -33.40 8.32 8.01
C ASP A 150 -33.48 8.17 6.47
N GLN A 151 -33.12 7.00 5.92
CA GLN A 151 -33.31 6.73 4.50
C GLN A 151 -34.79 6.66 4.10
N VAL A 152 -35.61 6.00 4.92
CA VAL A 152 -37.06 5.89 4.65
C VAL A 152 -37.71 7.27 4.66
N THR A 153 -37.38 8.11 5.63
CA THR A 153 -37.94 9.47 5.72
C THR A 153 -37.50 10.35 4.55
N ASP A 154 -36.23 10.29 4.14
CA ASP A 154 -35.75 11.03 2.95
C ASP A 154 -36.48 10.58 1.68
N LEU A 155 -36.64 9.27 1.48
CA LEU A 155 -37.34 8.74 0.31
C LEU A 155 -38.83 9.11 0.29
N GLN A 156 -39.52 9.02 1.44
CA GLN A 156 -40.92 9.44 1.55
C GLN A 156 -41.08 10.93 1.26
N HIS A 157 -40.15 11.78 1.73
CA HIS A 157 -40.19 13.20 1.42
C HIS A 157 -40.00 13.46 -0.08
N ARG A 158 -39.04 12.79 -0.73
CA ARG A 158 -38.84 12.90 -2.19
C ARG A 158 -40.05 12.43 -2.98
N GLU A 159 -40.67 11.33 -2.55
CA GLU A 159 -41.90 10.81 -3.16
C GLU A 159 -43.02 11.85 -3.12
N GLN A 160 -43.23 12.51 -1.97
CA GLN A 160 -44.23 13.57 -1.81
C GLN A 160 -43.96 14.75 -2.76
N VAL A 161 -42.72 15.24 -2.80
CA VAL A 161 -42.32 16.36 -3.67
C VAL A 161 -42.57 16.03 -5.14
N VAL A 162 -42.20 14.81 -5.58
CA VAL A 162 -42.43 14.36 -6.96
C VAL A 162 -43.93 14.21 -7.25
N HIS A 163 -44.71 13.70 -6.30
CA HIS A 163 -46.16 13.60 -6.44
C HIS A 163 -46.83 14.96 -6.59
N GLU A 164 -46.44 15.95 -5.79
CA GLU A 164 -46.97 17.32 -5.85
C GLU A 164 -46.60 18.01 -7.17
N ALA A 165 -45.36 17.86 -7.62
CA ALA A 165 -44.90 18.37 -8.91
C ALA A 165 -45.71 17.75 -10.07
N ASN A 166 -45.91 16.42 -10.04
CA ASN A 166 -46.71 15.72 -11.05
C ASN A 166 -48.18 16.16 -11.05
N ARG A 167 -48.79 16.37 -9.88
CA ARG A 167 -50.17 16.91 -9.79
C ARG A 167 -50.26 18.29 -10.45
N THR A 168 -49.29 19.17 -10.15
CA THR A 168 -49.24 20.53 -10.71
C THR A 168 -49.07 20.51 -12.23
N LEU A 169 -48.18 19.66 -12.75
CA LEU A 169 -47.98 19.49 -14.19
C LEU A 169 -49.24 18.96 -14.89
N ASN A 170 -49.93 17.98 -14.30
CA ASN A 170 -51.19 17.45 -14.84
C ASN A 170 -52.29 18.52 -14.89
N GLN A 171 -52.41 19.37 -13.87
CA GLN A 171 -53.35 20.49 -13.88
C GLN A 171 -53.06 21.44 -15.06
N ARG A 172 -51.80 21.86 -15.22
CA ARG A 172 -51.39 22.73 -16.34
C ARG A 172 -51.61 22.10 -17.71
N LEU A 173 -51.38 20.79 -17.85
CA LEU A 173 -51.67 20.07 -19.08
C LEU A 173 -53.16 20.12 -19.40
N MET A 174 -54.03 19.85 -18.42
CA MET A 174 -55.48 19.89 -18.60
C MET A 174 -55.97 21.29 -18.97
N GLU A 175 -55.45 22.34 -18.32
CA GLU A 175 -55.72 23.74 -18.67
C GLU A 175 -55.27 24.05 -20.12
N GLY A 176 -54.07 23.62 -20.52
CA GLY A 176 -53.57 23.81 -21.88
C GLY A 176 -54.42 23.11 -22.94
N TYR A 177 -54.90 21.89 -22.67
CA TYR A 177 -55.82 21.18 -23.58
C TYR A 177 -57.18 21.85 -23.69
N GLN A 178 -57.68 22.47 -22.62
CA GLN A 178 -58.93 23.23 -22.64
C GLN A 178 -58.79 24.50 -23.50
N VAL A 179 -57.68 25.23 -23.35
CA VAL A 179 -57.39 26.45 -24.14
C VAL A 179 -57.25 26.13 -25.64
N MET A 180 -56.59 25.02 -26.00
CA MET A 180 -56.49 24.57 -27.40
C MET A 180 -57.81 24.08 -27.99
N ARG A 181 -58.77 23.59 -27.18
CA ARG A 181 -60.11 23.20 -27.67
C ARG A 181 -61.07 24.37 -27.82
N SER A 182 -60.82 25.48 -27.13
CA SER A 182 -61.64 26.69 -27.20
C SER A 182 -61.15 27.73 -28.21
N SER A 183 -60.03 27.46 -28.90
CA SER A 183 -59.46 28.27 -29.98
C SER A 183 -59.72 27.62 -31.33
#